data_AF-A0AA38CGZ0-F1
#
_entry.id   AF-A0AA38CGZ0-F1
#
_cell.length_a   1.000
_cell.length_b   1.000
_cell.length_c   1.000
_cell.angle_alpha   90.00
_cell.angle_beta   90.00
_cell.angle_gamma   90.00
#
_symmetry.space_group_name_H-M   'P 1'
#
loop_
_entity.id
_entity.type
_entity.pdbx_description
1 polymer ?
#
loop_
_entity_poly.entity_id
_entity_poly.type
_entity_poly.pdbx_seq_one_letter_code
_entity_poly.pdbx_strand_id
1 'polypeptide(L)'
;TTPGDHVKDIANLCAIHEINEMQVAVKLLASSFKGKALQWFRSLASGSIQNWNQLCIALHEQFGEKGDNLSLLEQLTTIKRAPNEQLTDFNFRFQKTWERIPVAVRPAAE
;
A
#
# COMPACT_ATOMS: atom_id res chain seq x y z
N THR A 1 8.02 -4.47 8.67
CA THR A 1 6.73 -3.77 8.64
C THR A 1 6.64 -2.99 7.35
N THR A 2 5.57 -3.20 6.58
CA THR A 2 5.35 -2.48 5.34
C THR A 2 4.77 -1.09 5.64
N PRO A 3 4.85 -0.13 4.71
CA PRO A 3 4.23 1.19 4.88
C PRO A 3 2.72 1.10 5.13
N GLY A 4 2.06 0.09 4.53
CA GLY A 4 0.64 -0.19 4.73
C GLY A 4 0.31 -0.66 6.15
N ASP A 5 1.17 -1.49 6.76
CA ASP A 5 1.02 -1.90 8.16
C ASP A 5 1.08 -0.68 9.10
N HIS A 6 2.04 0.23 8.88
CA HIS A 6 2.18 1.44 9.70
C HIS A 6 0.95 2.37 9.64
N VAL A 7 0.34 2.53 8.47
CA VAL A 7 -0.90 3.32 8.33
C VAL A 7 -2.05 2.64 9.08
N LYS A 8 -2.14 1.32 8.99
CA LYS A 8 -3.20 0.54 9.63
C LYS A 8 -3.07 0.54 11.16
N ASP A 9 -1.84 0.41 11.66
CA ASP A 9 -1.53 0.49 13.09
C ASP A 9 -1.91 1.86 13.67
N ILE A 10 -1.66 2.94 12.92
CA ILE A 10 -1.96 4.29 13.42
C ILE A 10 -3.42 4.65 13.26
N ALA A 11 -4.10 4.18 12.20
CA ALA A 11 -5.56 4.27 12.12
C ALA A 11 -6.21 3.56 13.32
N ASN A 12 -5.71 2.39 13.70
CA ASN A 12 -6.17 1.67 14.90
C ASN A 12 -5.87 2.45 16.19
N LEU A 13 -4.68 3.01 16.35
CA LEU A 13 -4.35 3.84 17.53
C LEU A 13 -5.23 5.08 17.62
N CYS A 14 -5.52 5.75 16.50
CA CYS A 14 -6.41 6.91 16.49
C CYS A 14 -7.84 6.53 16.86
N ALA A 15 -8.33 5.36 16.42
CA ALA A 15 -9.63 4.84 16.81
C ALA A 15 -9.69 4.43 18.29
N ILE A 16 -8.64 3.77 18.82
CA ILE A 16 -8.56 3.34 20.22
C ILE A 16 -8.53 4.53 21.18
N HIS A 17 -7.81 5.60 20.81
CA HIS A 17 -7.61 6.77 21.66
C HIS A 17 -8.57 7.93 21.35
N GLU A 18 -9.60 7.71 20.52
CA GLU A 18 -10.57 8.73 20.09
C GLU A 18 -9.91 10.02 19.58
N ILE A 19 -8.76 9.87 18.92
CA ILE A 19 -7.98 11.01 18.41
C ILE A 19 -8.69 11.54 17.17
N ASN A 20 -9.59 12.49 17.39
CA ASN A 20 -10.25 13.26 16.33
C ASN A 20 -9.40 14.44 15.83
N GLU A 21 -8.38 14.83 16.60
CA GLU A 21 -7.46 15.87 16.19
C GLU A 21 -6.46 15.36 15.14
N MET A 22 -6.72 15.71 13.88
CA MET A 22 -5.87 15.40 12.74
C MET A 22 -4.40 15.78 12.95
N GLN A 23 -4.13 16.91 13.61
CA GLN A 23 -2.75 17.33 13.92
C GLN A 23 -2.04 16.34 14.84
N VAL A 24 -2.77 15.69 15.75
CA VAL A 24 -2.26 14.66 16.65
C VAL A 24 -2.02 13.36 15.89
N ALA A 25 -2.96 12.93 15.05
CA ALA A 25 -2.82 11.72 14.22
C ALA A 25 -1.63 11.81 13.25
N VAL A 26 -1.45 12.96 12.58
CA VAL A 26 -0.30 13.20 11.69
C VAL A 26 1.01 13.24 12.47
N LYS A 27 1.05 13.84 13.66
CA LYS A 27 2.24 13.82 14.53
C LYS A 27 2.58 12.42 15.03
N LEU A 28 1.57 11.60 15.34
CA LEU A 28 1.73 10.19 15.72
C LEU A 28 2.31 9.36 14.56
N LEU A 29 1.84 9.62 13.33
CA LEU A 29 2.38 8.97 12.14
C LEU A 29 3.82 9.42 11.85
N ALA A 30 4.09 10.71 11.93
CA ALA A 30 5.43 11.26 11.77
C ALA A 30 6.42 10.71 12.81
N SER A 31 5.97 10.46 14.06
CA SER A 31 6.81 9.89 15.11
C SER A 31 7.07 8.39 14.93
N SER A 32 6.19 7.68 14.23
CA SER A 32 6.37 6.27 13.84
C SER A 32 7.36 6.11 12.68
N PHE A 33 7.55 7.14 11.84
CA PHE A 33 8.50 7.09 10.74
C PHE A 33 9.95 7.03 11.21
N LYS A 34 10.70 6.09 10.64
CA LYS A 34 12.15 5.95 10.83
C LYS A 34 12.85 5.89 9.48
N GLY A 35 14.11 6.31 9.46
CA GLY A 35 14.97 6.24 8.26
C GLY A 35 14.38 6.99 7.06
N LYS A 36 14.25 6.29 5.91
CA LYS A 36 13.81 6.88 4.63
C LYS A 36 12.40 7.47 4.68
N ALA A 37 11.49 6.90 5.48
CA ALA A 37 10.13 7.43 5.64
C ALA A 37 10.12 8.80 6.32
N LEU A 38 10.96 8.99 7.34
CA LEU A 38 11.09 10.26 8.05
C LEU A 38 11.74 11.33 7.16
N GLN A 39 12.75 10.94 6.37
CA GLN A 39 13.41 11.85 5.42
C GLN A 39 12.44 12.31 4.32
N TRP A 40 11.62 11.40 3.78
CA TRP A 40 10.56 11.75 2.84
C TRP A 40 9.54 12.70 3.47
N PHE A 41 9.05 12.37 4.67
CA PHE A 41 8.03 13.19 5.32
C PHE A 41 8.53 14.63 5.58
N ARG A 42 9.81 14.79 5.95
CA ARG A 42 10.46 16.12 6.10
C ARG A 42 10.68 16.87 4.80
N SER A 43 10.71 16.17 3.66
CA SER A 43 10.87 16.78 2.33
C SER A 43 9.57 17.33 1.76
N LEU A 44 8.42 16.99 2.36
CA LEU A 44 7.12 17.49 1.92
C LEU A 44 6.99 19.00 2.16
N ALA A 45 6.43 19.71 1.17
CA ALA A 45 6.18 21.14 1.30
C ALA A 45 5.17 21.43 2.43
N SER A 46 5.38 22.53 3.14
CA SER A 46 4.48 22.97 4.20
C SER A 46 3.05 23.14 3.65
N GLY A 47 2.08 22.46 4.26
CA GLY A 47 0.68 22.48 3.82
C GLY A 47 0.35 21.55 2.65
N SER A 48 1.31 20.75 2.14
CA SER A 48 1.06 19.77 1.06
C SER A 48 0.15 18.60 1.48
N ILE A 49 0.01 18.37 2.79
CA ILE A 49 -0.89 17.36 3.35
C ILE A 49 -1.85 18.07 4.28
N GLN A 50 -3.11 18.17 3.84
CA GLN A 50 -4.14 18.90 4.57
C GLN A 50 -5.13 17.99 5.29
N ASN A 51 -5.14 16.70 4.96
CA ASN A 51 -6.01 15.72 5.60
C ASN A 51 -5.39 14.32 5.63
N TRP A 52 -5.93 13.47 6.52
CA TRP A 52 -5.49 12.08 6.70
C TRP A 52 -5.53 11.28 5.40
N ASN A 53 -6.54 11.49 4.57
CA ASN A 53 -6.69 10.78 3.30
C ASN A 53 -5.55 11.11 2.33
N GLN A 54 -5.17 12.39 2.21
CA GLN A 54 -4.02 12.82 1.41
C GLN A 54 -2.71 12.23 1.92
N LEU A 55 -2.54 12.10 3.24
CA LEU A 55 -1.36 11.49 3.84
C LEU A 55 -1.24 10.01 3.49
N CYS A 56 -2.34 9.27 3.60
CA CYS A 56 -2.40 7.85 3.24
C CYS A 56 -2.09 7.64 1.74
N ILE A 57 -2.66 8.47 0.86
CA ILE A 57 -2.42 8.42 -0.58
C ILE A 57 -0.94 8.70 -0.87
N ALA A 58 -0.38 9.81 -0.38
CA ALA A 58 1.00 10.19 -0.64
C ALA A 58 2.01 9.15 -0.12
N LEU A 59 1.72 8.54 1.04
CA LEU A 59 2.54 7.48 1.59
C LEU A 59 2.47 6.20 0.74
N HIS A 60 1.29 5.86 0.24
CA HIS A 60 1.11 4.74 -0.68
C HIS A 60 1.79 5.01 -2.02
N GLU A 61 1.76 6.23 -2.54
CA GLU A 61 2.48 6.58 -3.77
C GLU A 61 3.99 6.56 -3.61
N GLN A 62 4.51 6.92 -2.44
CA GLN A 62 5.95 6.97 -2.21
C GLN A 62 6.54 5.62 -1.85
N PHE A 63 5.85 4.84 -1.02
CA PHE A 63 6.38 3.59 -0.47
C PHE A 63 5.52 2.37 -0.78
N GLY A 64 4.33 2.55 -1.35
CA GLY A 64 3.56 1.43 -1.88
C GLY A 64 4.35 0.72 -2.98
N GLU A 65 4.07 -0.56 -3.14
CA GLU A 65 4.69 -1.36 -4.19
C GLU A 65 4.24 -0.80 -5.54
N LYS A 66 5.09 0.04 -6.15
CA LYS A 66 5.04 0.32 -7.58
C LYS A 66 5.47 -0.95 -8.29
N GLY A 67 4.57 -1.94 -8.33
CA GLY A 67 4.72 -3.04 -9.25
C GLY A 67 4.68 -2.42 -10.64
N ASP A 68 5.82 -2.38 -11.31
CA ASP A 68 5.87 -2.04 -12.72
C ASP A 68 4.78 -2.87 -13.42
N ASN A 69 3.81 -2.22 -14.05
CA ASN A 69 2.64 -2.93 -14.59
C ASN A 69 3.08 -4.06 -15.54
N LEU A 70 4.18 -3.85 -16.26
CA LEU A 70 4.86 -4.85 -17.08
C LEU A 70 5.39 -6.03 -16.25
N SER A 71 6.04 -5.75 -15.13
CA SER A 71 6.53 -6.78 -14.21
C SER A 71 5.39 -7.58 -13.54
N LEU A 72 4.24 -6.96 -13.28
CA LEU A 72 3.06 -7.65 -12.76
C LEU A 72 2.41 -8.57 -13.82
N LEU A 73 2.39 -8.14 -15.07
CA LEU A 73 1.93 -8.96 -16.20
C LEU A 73 2.88 -10.15 -16.44
N GLU A 74 4.19 -9.93 -16.43
CA GLU A 74 5.19 -11.00 -16.53
C GLU A 74 5.05 -12.00 -15.36
N GLN A 75 4.88 -11.51 -14.13
CA GLN A 75 4.62 -12.37 -12.96
C GLN A 75 3.39 -13.24 -13.17
N LEU A 76 2.29 -12.70 -13.72
CA LEU A 76 1.08 -13.46 -14.05
C LEU A 76 1.34 -14.60 -15.04
N THR A 77 2.14 -14.38 -16.08
CA THR A 77 2.52 -15.46 -17.02
C THR A 77 3.40 -16.54 -16.38
N THR A 78 4.03 -16.21 -15.26
CA THR A 78 4.93 -17.10 -14.53
C THR A 78 4.19 -17.92 -13.45
N ILE A 79 2.96 -17.54 -13.09
CA ILE A 79 2.13 -18.29 -12.13
C ILE A 79 1.62 -19.57 -12.82
N LYS A 80 2.40 -20.64 -12.70
CA LYS A 80 2.01 -22.00 -13.07
C LYS A 80 1.54 -22.75 -11.84
N ARG A 81 0.47 -23.54 -12.00
CA ARG A 81 0.01 -24.46 -10.96
C ARG A 81 1.09 -25.50 -10.68
N ALA A 82 1.51 -25.64 -9.43
CA ALA A 82 2.44 -26.70 -9.07
C ALA A 82 1.73 -28.07 -9.01
N PRO A 83 2.45 -29.20 -9.22
CA PRO A 83 1.85 -30.54 -9.30
C PRO A 83 1.02 -30.94 -8.07
N ASN A 84 1.41 -30.45 -6.89
CA ASN A 84 0.79 -30.76 -5.60
C ASN A 84 -0.01 -29.58 -5.02
N GLU A 85 -0.22 -28.52 -5.80
CA GLU A 85 -0.95 -27.34 -5.35
C GLU A 85 -2.46 -27.54 -5.55
N GLN A 86 -3.23 -27.26 -4.49
CA GLN A 86 -4.68 -27.23 -4.57
C GLN A 86 -5.13 -26.08 -5.46
N LEU A 87 -6.22 -26.30 -6.21
CA LEU A 87 -6.75 -25.32 -7.16
C LEU A 87 -7.11 -23.99 -6.48
N THR A 88 -7.53 -24.04 -5.21
CA THR A 88 -7.88 -22.90 -4.36
C THR A 88 -6.66 -22.02 -4.07
N ASP A 89 -5.53 -22.63 -3.74
CA ASP A 89 -4.28 -21.92 -3.44
C ASP A 89 -3.68 -21.28 -4.70
N PHE A 90 -3.77 -22.00 -5.83
CA PHE A 90 -3.42 -21.45 -7.14
C PHE A 90 -4.28 -20.24 -7.50
N ASN A 91 -5.61 -20.36 -7.41
CA ASN A 91 -6.54 -19.28 -7.71
C ASN A 91 -6.32 -18.07 -6.80
N PHE A 92 -6.06 -18.30 -5.51
CA PHE A 92 -5.76 -17.22 -4.57
C PHE A 92 -4.50 -16.45 -4.98
N ARG A 93 -3.42 -17.14 -5.37
CA ARG A 93 -2.17 -16.51 -5.84
C ARG A 93 -2.36 -15.75 -7.15
N PHE A 94 -3.11 -16.34 -8.08
CA PHE A 94 -3.43 -15.72 -9.36
C PHE A 94 -4.26 -14.46 -9.16
N GLN A 95 -5.34 -14.55 -8.38
CA GLN A 95 -6.24 -13.44 -8.08
C GLN A 95 -5.53 -12.31 -7.32
N LYS A 96 -4.69 -12.65 -6.33
CA LYS A 96 -3.89 -11.67 -5.60
C LYS A 96 -2.93 -10.89 -6.51
N THR A 97 -2.42 -11.50 -7.56
CA THR A 97 -1.55 -10.82 -8.54
C THR A 97 -2.38 -10.02 -9.54
N TRP A 98 -3.53 -10.56 -9.96
CA TRP A 98 -4.50 -9.88 -10.84
C TRP A 98 -5.10 -8.61 -10.24
N GLU A 99 -5.41 -8.62 -8.94
CA GLU A 99 -5.95 -7.47 -8.21
C GLU A 99 -4.94 -6.32 -8.09
N ARG A 100 -3.64 -6.63 -8.19
CA ARG A 100 -2.57 -5.63 -8.20
C ARG A 100 -2.41 -4.95 -9.56
N ILE A 101 -2.96 -5.53 -10.64
CA ILE A 101 -2.96 -4.92 -11.97
C ILE A 101 -4.08 -3.88 -12.07
N PRO A 102 -3.76 -2.61 -12.37
CA PRO A 102 -4.75 -1.58 -12.60
C PRO A 102 -5.73 -1.98 -13.71
N VAL A 103 -7.01 -1.66 -13.54
CA VAL A 103 -8.08 -2.01 -14.51
C VAL A 103 -7.75 -1.52 -15.93
N ALA A 104 -7.07 -0.39 -16.06
CA ALA A 104 -6.68 0.20 -17.35
C ALA A 104 -5.67 -0.63 -18.17
N VAL A 105 -4.94 -1.55 -17.54
CA VAL A 105 -3.92 -2.41 -18.16
C VAL A 105 -4.22 -3.90 -18.00
N ARG A 106 -5.41 -4.26 -17.51
CA ARG A 106 -5.83 -5.66 -17.47
C ARG A 106 -5.98 -6.16 -18.91
N PRO A 107 -5.40 -7.32 -19.26
CA PRO A 107 -5.64 -7.92 -20.55
C PRO A 107 -7.14 -8.21 -20.69
N ALA A 108 -7.72 -7.82 -21.82
CA ALA A 108 -9.11 -8.14 -22.12
C ALA A 108 -9.26 -9.67 -22.16
N ALA A 109 -10.35 -10.18 -21.59
CA ALA A 109 -10.73 -11.55 -21.82
C ALA A 109 -11.18 -11.66 -23.28
N GLU A 110 -10.32 -12.24 -24.14
CA GLU A 110 -10.71 -12.74 -25.46
C GLU A 110 -11.62 -13.97 -25.34
#